data_AF-A0A2A3IX34-F1
#
_entry.id   AF-A0A2A3IX34-F1
#
_cell.length_a   1.000
_cell.length_b   1.000
_cell.length_c   1.000
_cell.angle_alpha   90.00
_cell.angle_beta   90.00
_cell.angle_gamma   90.00
#
_symmetry.space_group_name_H-M   'P 1'
#
loop_
_entity.id
_entity.type
_entity.pdbx_description
1 polymer ?
#
loop_
_entity_poly.entity_id
_entity_poly.type
_entity_poly.pdbx_seq_one_letter_code
_entity_poly.pdbx_strand_id
1 'polypeptide(L)'
;MHLTLHVPGPSQAMEALWGDGRTLTKWNLARVWQCSGPEFRRAVRWLDGKVLTGKPTVLDLLDARARATVGVGLHCPVSSLCTLAEVGIAGSECPDGGYHLETESVHAEIGDDEVVLTPPANRAMPLLRCSD
;
A
#
# COMPACT_ATOMS: atom_id res chain seq x y z
N MET A 1 6.27 11.78 -2.98
CA MET A 1 5.17 11.28 -3.81
C MET A 1 4.89 9.85 -3.42
N HIS A 2 3.65 9.53 -3.06
CA HIS A 2 3.23 8.18 -2.65
C HIS A 2 2.30 7.60 -3.71
N LEU A 3 2.54 6.36 -4.11
CA LEU A 3 1.76 5.71 -5.16
C LEU A 3 0.95 4.56 -4.60
N THR A 4 -0.34 4.50 -4.95
CA THR A 4 -1.18 3.34 -4.67
C THR A 4 -1.57 2.63 -5.96
N LEU A 5 -1.24 1.35 -6.06
CA LEU A 5 -1.47 0.52 -7.23
C LEU A 5 -2.85 -0.11 -7.20
N HIS A 6 -3.62 0.12 -8.25
CA HIS A 6 -4.90 -0.55 -8.48
C HIS A 6 -4.97 -1.07 -9.90
N VAL A 7 -5.53 -2.27 -10.05
CA VAL A 7 -5.71 -2.90 -11.36
C VAL A 7 -6.84 -2.21 -12.14
N PRO A 8 -8.06 -2.00 -11.59
CA PRO A 8 -9.08 -1.20 -12.27
C PRO A 8 -9.11 0.28 -11.82
N GLY A 9 -9.37 1.20 -12.77
CA GLY A 9 -9.74 2.60 -12.52
C GLY A 9 -8.71 3.64 -12.97
N PRO A 10 -9.09 4.90 -13.26
CA PRO A 10 -8.18 5.92 -13.78
C PRO A 10 -7.07 6.28 -12.79
N SER A 11 -5.92 6.74 -13.32
CA SER A 11 -4.90 7.37 -12.48
C SER A 11 -5.41 8.71 -11.99
N GLN A 12 -5.22 9.01 -10.70
CA GLN A 12 -5.64 10.25 -10.07
C GLN A 12 -4.57 10.72 -9.11
N ALA A 13 -4.33 12.04 -9.05
CA ALA A 13 -3.39 12.64 -8.12
C ALA A 13 -4.13 13.64 -7.23
N MET A 14 -3.72 13.71 -5.96
CA MET A 14 -4.17 14.72 -5.00
C MET A 14 -2.98 15.19 -4.17
N GLU A 15 -3.08 16.38 -3.58
CA GLU A 15 -2.18 16.82 -2.52
C GLU A 15 -2.27 15.85 -1.35
N ALA A 16 -1.12 15.49 -0.78
CA ALA A 16 -1.08 14.56 0.32
C ALA A 16 -1.55 15.25 1.61
N LEU A 17 -2.38 14.56 2.39
CA LEU A 17 -3.08 15.14 3.54
C LEU A 17 -2.14 15.55 4.70
N TRP A 18 -0.88 15.15 4.67
CA TRP A 18 0.15 15.49 5.66
C TRP A 18 0.79 16.87 5.46
N GLY A 19 0.42 17.63 4.42
CA GLY A 19 0.76 19.06 4.31
C GLY A 19 2.21 19.41 3.98
N ASP A 20 3.00 18.46 3.48
CA ASP A 20 4.43 18.63 3.14
C ASP A 20 4.70 18.95 1.66
N GLY A 21 3.66 19.33 0.91
CA GLY A 21 3.74 19.61 -0.53
C GLY A 21 4.01 18.38 -1.40
N ARG A 22 3.85 17.17 -0.85
CA ARG A 22 3.94 15.92 -1.60
C ARG A 22 2.58 15.54 -2.16
N THR A 23 2.58 14.79 -3.27
CA THR A 23 1.37 14.27 -3.89
C THR A 23 1.16 12.79 -3.62
N LEU A 24 -0.10 12.40 -3.43
CA LEU A 24 -0.54 11.01 -3.46
C LEU A 24 -1.14 10.73 -4.83
N THR A 25 -0.72 9.64 -5.48
CA THR A 25 -1.19 9.29 -6.81
C THR A 25 -1.65 7.84 -6.85
N LYS A 26 -2.93 7.66 -7.15
CA LYS A 26 -3.47 6.38 -7.59
C LYS A 26 -2.95 6.13 -9.01
N TRP A 27 -2.20 5.05 -9.20
CA TRP A 27 -1.65 4.69 -10.51
C TRP A 27 -2.42 3.52 -11.10
N ASN A 28 -2.98 3.72 -12.30
CA ASN A 28 -3.66 2.67 -13.04
C ASN A 28 -2.62 1.73 -13.66
N LEU A 29 -2.44 0.56 -13.02
CA LEU A 29 -1.53 -0.45 -13.51
C LEU A 29 -2.03 -1.06 -14.83
N ALA A 30 -3.34 -1.29 -15.01
CA ALA A 30 -3.87 -1.93 -16.21
C ALA A 30 -3.59 -1.16 -17.52
N ARG A 31 -3.61 0.17 -17.49
CA ARG A 31 -3.26 0.99 -18.66
C ARG A 31 -1.80 0.80 -19.04
N VAL A 32 -0.91 0.84 -18.06
CA VAL A 32 0.53 0.60 -18.27
C VAL A 32 0.79 -0.85 -18.67
N TRP A 33 -0.03 -1.78 -18.18
CA TRP A 33 0.01 -3.19 -18.54
C TRP A 33 -0.36 -3.45 -20.00
N GLN A 34 -1.16 -2.60 -20.63
CA GLN A 34 -1.51 -2.76 -22.04
C GLN A 34 -0.47 -2.15 -22.99
N CYS A 35 0.47 -1.37 -22.47
CA CYS A 35 1.51 -0.73 -23.27
C CYS A 35 2.51 -1.74 -23.83
N SER A 36 3.13 -1.36 -24.96
CA SER A 36 4.27 -2.08 -25.54
C SER A 36 5.45 -2.12 -24.57
N GLY A 37 6.40 -3.05 -24.78
CA GLY A 37 7.60 -3.17 -23.93
C GLY A 37 8.38 -1.85 -23.72
N PRO A 38 8.67 -1.06 -24.78
CA PRO A 38 9.35 0.24 -24.64
C PRO A 38 8.56 1.27 -23.83
N GLU A 39 7.26 1.34 -24.01
CA GLU A 39 6.37 2.25 -23.28
C GLU A 39 6.22 1.82 -21.81
N PHE A 40 6.06 0.52 -21.56
CA PHE A 40 6.05 -0.06 -20.23
C PHE A 40 7.35 0.27 -19.50
N ARG A 41 8.51 0.12 -20.15
CA ARG A 41 9.82 0.47 -19.57
C ARG A 41 9.90 1.96 -19.21
N ARG A 42 9.34 2.84 -20.03
CA ARG A 42 9.26 4.29 -19.72
C ARG A 42 8.38 4.54 -18.49
N ALA A 43 7.25 3.86 -18.41
CA ALA A 43 6.31 3.97 -17.29
C ALA A 43 6.90 3.43 -15.98
N VAL A 44 7.62 2.29 -16.00
CA VAL A 44 8.28 1.74 -14.82
C VAL A 44 9.42 2.63 -14.33
N ARG A 45 10.21 3.25 -15.22
CA ARG A 45 11.22 4.23 -14.82
C ARG A 45 10.64 5.44 -14.10
N TRP A 46 9.39 5.79 -14.36
CA TRP A 46 8.73 6.83 -13.60
C TRP A 46 8.47 6.43 -12.15
N LEU A 47 8.52 5.15 -11.78
CA LEU A 47 8.41 4.71 -10.39
C LEU A 47 9.69 4.93 -9.59
N ASP A 48 10.81 5.25 -10.25
CA ASP A 48 12.08 5.45 -9.57
C ASP A 48 12.00 6.59 -8.54
N GLY A 49 12.57 6.34 -7.36
CA GLY A 49 12.52 7.21 -6.19
C GLY A 49 11.13 7.41 -5.55
N LYS A 50 10.13 6.56 -5.86
CA LYS A 50 8.77 6.67 -5.30
C LYS A 50 8.45 5.52 -4.35
N VAL A 51 7.66 5.83 -3.33
CA VAL A 51 7.07 4.81 -2.45
C VAL A 51 5.86 4.21 -3.15
N LEU A 52 5.85 2.89 -3.29
CA LEU A 52 4.76 2.11 -3.85
C LEU A 52 3.99 1.44 -2.70
N THR A 53 2.67 1.55 -2.76
CA THR A 53 1.75 0.77 -1.92
C THR A 53 0.75 0.05 -2.81
N GLY A 54 0.37 -1.14 -2.42
CA GLY A 54 -0.55 -1.96 -3.19
C GLY A 54 -0.71 -3.31 -2.54
N LYS A 55 -1.68 -4.09 -3.03
CA LYS A 55 -1.80 -5.48 -2.62
C LYS A 55 -0.53 -6.25 -3.01
N PRO A 56 -0.04 -7.19 -2.19
CA PRO A 56 1.15 -7.99 -2.51
C PRO A 56 1.09 -8.60 -3.91
N THR A 57 -0.04 -9.23 -4.27
CA THR A 57 -0.25 -9.82 -5.61
C THR A 57 -0.13 -8.83 -6.76
N VAL A 58 -0.48 -7.57 -6.56
CA VAL A 58 -0.35 -6.52 -7.59
C VAL A 58 1.10 -6.07 -7.74
N LEU A 59 1.84 -5.99 -6.64
CA LEU A 59 3.26 -5.67 -6.63
C LEU A 59 4.08 -6.82 -7.25
N ASP A 60 3.74 -8.07 -6.95
CA ASP A 60 4.36 -9.26 -7.53
C ASP A 60 4.17 -9.32 -9.05
N LEU A 61 2.97 -9.02 -9.54
CA LEU A 61 2.71 -8.92 -10.97
C LEU A 61 3.59 -7.84 -11.60
N LEU A 62 3.61 -6.63 -11.04
CA LEU A 62 4.43 -5.53 -11.55
C LEU A 62 5.91 -5.91 -11.60
N ASP A 63 6.43 -6.54 -10.56
CA ASP A 63 7.82 -7.01 -10.49
C ASP A 63 8.13 -8.09 -11.54
N ALA A 64 7.28 -9.12 -11.65
CA ALA A 64 7.44 -10.18 -12.64
C ALA A 64 7.50 -9.63 -14.07
N ARG A 65 6.65 -8.65 -14.40
CA ARG A 65 6.67 -8.00 -15.70
C ARG A 65 7.88 -7.08 -15.90
N ALA A 66 8.30 -6.37 -14.86
CA ALA A 66 9.52 -5.55 -14.89
C ALA A 66 10.73 -6.42 -15.22
N ARG A 67 10.88 -7.57 -14.56
CA ARG A 67 11.94 -8.56 -14.87
C ARG A 67 11.87 -9.00 -16.34
N ALA A 68 10.69 -9.36 -16.84
CA ALA A 68 10.53 -9.83 -18.22
C ALA A 68 10.84 -8.75 -19.28
N THR A 69 10.61 -7.47 -18.99
CA THR A 69 10.68 -6.39 -20.00
C THR A 69 11.96 -5.55 -19.92
N VAL A 70 12.53 -5.43 -18.72
CA VAL A 70 13.67 -4.56 -18.41
C VAL A 70 14.88 -5.36 -17.94
N GLY A 71 14.73 -6.67 -17.68
CA GLY A 71 15.80 -7.55 -17.21
C GLY A 71 16.16 -7.39 -15.74
N VAL A 72 15.45 -6.51 -15.02
CA VAL A 72 15.65 -6.22 -13.59
C VAL A 72 14.30 -6.11 -12.89
N GLY A 73 14.25 -6.55 -11.63
CA GLY A 73 13.06 -6.42 -10.78
C GLY A 73 12.94 -5.03 -10.15
N LEU A 74 11.87 -4.83 -9.39
CA LEU A 74 11.74 -3.71 -8.47
C LEU A 74 12.61 -4.00 -7.24
N HIS A 75 13.88 -3.61 -7.29
CA HIS A 75 14.85 -3.84 -6.21
C HIS A 75 14.64 -2.91 -5.00
N CYS A 76 13.39 -2.72 -4.57
CA CYS A 76 13.04 -1.87 -3.44
C CYS A 76 12.83 -2.68 -2.16
N PRO A 77 13.22 -2.16 -0.98
CA PRO A 77 12.79 -2.71 0.30
C PRO A 77 11.26 -2.80 0.34
N VAL A 78 10.75 -3.96 0.76
CA VAL A 78 9.32 -4.20 0.95
C VAL A 78 9.06 -4.30 2.45
N SER A 79 7.98 -3.66 2.90
CA SER A 79 7.47 -3.79 4.25
C SER A 79 5.95 -3.92 4.16
N SER A 80 5.39 -4.79 4.99
CA SER A 80 3.97 -5.10 5.02
C SER A 80 3.27 -4.24 6.07
N LEU A 81 2.04 -3.84 5.76
CA LEU A 81 1.15 -3.13 6.70
C LEU A 81 -0.05 -4.04 7.01
N CYS A 82 -0.40 -4.14 8.28
CA CYS A 82 -1.64 -4.74 8.72
C CYS A 82 -2.72 -3.66 8.68
N THR A 83 -3.75 -3.87 7.87
CA THR A 83 -4.81 -2.87 7.65
C THR A 83 -6.19 -3.51 7.63
N LEU A 84 -7.18 -2.86 8.24
CA LEU A 84 -8.61 -3.12 8.03
C LEU A 84 -9.25 -1.91 7.36
N ALA A 85 -10.31 -2.10 6.57
CA ALA A 85 -10.97 -0.98 5.89
C ALA A 85 -11.58 0.02 6.90
N GLU A 86 -12.06 -0.52 8.01
CA GLU A 86 -12.76 0.15 9.09
C GLU A 86 -11.81 0.87 10.06
N VAL A 87 -10.59 0.34 10.20
CA VAL A 87 -9.60 0.79 11.19
C VAL A 87 -8.45 1.60 10.56
N GLY A 88 -8.15 1.39 9.28
CA GLY A 88 -6.96 1.93 8.63
C GLY A 88 -5.73 1.07 8.92
N ILE A 89 -4.59 1.69 9.24
CA ILE A 89 -3.34 0.98 9.57
C ILE A 89 -3.38 0.60 11.04
N ALA A 90 -3.36 -0.69 11.34
CA ALA A 90 -3.32 -1.24 12.70
C ALA A 90 -1.91 -1.61 13.15
N GLY A 91 -1.02 -1.90 12.20
CA GLY A 91 0.36 -2.29 12.50
C GLY A 91 1.25 -2.34 11.27
N SER A 92 2.55 -2.45 11.50
CA SER A 92 3.57 -2.61 10.46
C SER A 92 4.48 -3.80 10.76
N GLU A 93 5.00 -4.41 9.71
CA GLU A 93 5.95 -5.52 9.80
C GLU A 93 7.21 -5.12 10.58
N CYS A 94 7.66 -6.00 11.48
CA CYS A 94 8.94 -5.87 12.16
C CYS A 94 10.06 -6.50 11.33
N PRO A 95 11.26 -5.87 11.23
CA PRO A 95 12.42 -6.49 10.61
C PRO A 95 12.78 -7.88 11.19
N ASP A 96 12.50 -8.10 12.48
CA ASP A 96 12.81 -9.35 13.19
C ASP A 96 11.67 -10.39 13.11
N GLY A 97 10.62 -10.10 12.34
CA GLY A 97 9.44 -10.96 12.12
C GLY A 97 8.21 -10.53 12.94
N GLY A 98 7.03 -10.84 12.41
CA GLY A 98 5.75 -10.44 12.99
C GLY A 98 5.37 -8.98 12.70
N TYR A 99 4.41 -8.45 13.45
CA TYR A 99 3.90 -7.08 13.30
C TYR A 99 3.95 -6.32 14.63
N HIS A 100 4.40 -5.07 14.59
CA HIS A 100 4.20 -4.12 15.68
C HIS A 100 2.86 -3.42 15.50
N LEU A 101 2.08 -3.40 16.58
CA LEU A 101 0.83 -2.64 16.63
C LEU A 101 1.12 -1.15 16.79
N GLU A 102 0.38 -0.33 16.05
CA GLU A 102 0.42 1.13 16.16
C GLU A 102 -0.44 1.56 17.36
N THR A 103 0.09 1.44 18.58
CA THR A 103 -0.68 1.61 19.84
C THR A 103 -1.29 3.00 20.03
N GLU A 104 -0.76 4.02 19.36
CA GLU A 104 -1.33 5.37 19.33
C GLU A 104 -2.55 5.49 18.40
N SER A 105 -2.65 4.59 17.42
CA SER A 105 -3.70 4.59 16.39
C SER A 105 -4.78 3.56 16.64
N VAL A 106 -4.46 2.46 17.33
CA VAL A 106 -5.39 1.37 17.65
C VAL A 106 -5.15 0.82 19.05
N HIS A 107 -6.24 0.51 19.76
CA HIS A 107 -6.21 -0.39 20.91
C HIS A 107 -6.52 -1.80 20.40
N ALA A 108 -5.68 -2.77 20.75
CA ALA A 108 -5.83 -4.15 20.34
C ALA A 108 -6.05 -5.06 21.56
N GLU A 109 -7.02 -5.95 21.44
CA GLU A 109 -7.26 -7.07 22.36
C GLU A 109 -6.99 -8.38 21.61
N ILE A 110 -6.41 -9.37 22.29
CA ILE A 110 -6.21 -10.71 21.75
C ILE A 110 -7.00 -11.66 22.64
N GLY A 111 -7.97 -12.37 22.07
CA GLY A 111 -8.81 -13.34 22.79
C GLY A 111 -9.38 -14.38 21.83
N ASP A 112 -9.51 -15.62 22.27
CA ASP A 112 -10.07 -16.75 21.48
C ASP A 112 -9.49 -16.87 20.06
N ASP A 113 -8.16 -16.68 19.93
CA ASP A 113 -7.41 -16.69 18.66
C ASP A 113 -7.80 -15.57 17.66
N GLU A 114 -8.52 -14.56 18.12
CA GLU A 114 -8.97 -13.41 17.34
C GLU A 114 -8.25 -12.12 17.79
N VAL A 115 -7.96 -11.25 16.82
CA VAL A 115 -7.45 -9.90 17.08
C VAL A 115 -8.60 -8.93 16.94
N VAL A 116 -8.88 -8.22 18.03
CA VAL A 116 -9.97 -7.24 18.12
C VAL A 116 -9.36 -5.85 18.20
N LEU A 117 -9.81 -4.94 17.33
CA LEU A 117 -9.25 -3.61 17.15
C LEU A 117 -10.27 -2.50 17.46
N THR A 118 -9.80 -1.46 18.13
CA THR A 118 -10.57 -0.26 18.46
C THR A 118 -9.77 0.98 18.08
N PRO A 119 -10.14 1.71 17.01
CA PRO A 119 -9.48 2.97 16.64
C PRO A 119 -10.05 4.15 17.45
N PRO A 120 -9.32 4.71 18.44
CA PRO A 120 -9.83 5.77 19.32
C PRO A 120 -10.04 7.11 18.59
N ALA A 121 -9.37 7.32 17.46
CA ALA A 121 -9.39 8.58 16.72
C ALA A 121 -10.46 8.63 15.61
N ASN A 122 -11.12 7.52 15.28
CA ASN A 122 -12.14 7.50 14.22
C ASN A 122 -13.44 8.16 14.68
N ARG A 123 -13.59 9.46 14.42
CA ARG A 123 -14.78 10.25 14.78
C ARG A 123 -15.92 10.15 13.77
N ALA A 124 -15.62 9.80 12.52
CA ALA A 124 -16.61 9.72 11.46
C ALA A 124 -17.45 8.44 11.57
N MET A 125 -16.81 7.34 11.96
CA MET A 125 -17.43 6.04 12.21
C MET A 125 -16.76 5.41 13.43
N PRO A 126 -17.18 5.74 14.66
CA PRO A 126 -16.61 5.16 15.86
C PRO A 126 -16.85 3.65 15.90
N LEU A 127 -15.78 2.89 16.13
CA LEU A 127 -15.81 1.43 16.21
C LEU A 127 -15.28 1.01 17.56
N LEU A 128 -15.99 0.09 18.22
CA LEU A 128 -15.59 -0.50 19.48
C LEU A 128 -15.52 -2.00 19.27
N ARG A 129 -14.37 -2.59 19.59
CA ARG A 129 -14.12 -4.03 19.47
C ARG A 129 -14.44 -4.59 18.07
N CYS A 130 -13.89 -3.97 17.03
CA CYS A 130 -14.02 -4.46 15.67
C CYS A 130 -13.16 -5.71 15.47
N SER A 131 -13.73 -6.77 14.95
CA SER A 131 -12.98 -7.92 14.45
C SER A 131 -13.36 -8.19 13.00
N ASP A 132 -12.48 -8.94 12.32
CA ASP A 132 -12.55 -9.22 10.88
C ASP A 132 -13.33 -10.52 10.60
#